data_AF-A0A933AMT1-F1
#
_entry.id   AF-A0A933AMT1-F1
#
_cell.length_a   1.000
_cell.length_b   1.000
_cell.length_c   1.000
_cell.angle_alpha   90.00
_cell.angle_beta   90.00
_cell.angle_gamma   90.00
#
_symmetry.space_group_name_H-M   'P 1'
#
loop_
_entity.id
_entity.type
_entity.pdbx_description
1 polymer ?
#
loop_
_entity_poly.entity_id
_entity_poly.type
_entity_poly.pdbx_seq_one_letter_code
_entity_poly.pdbx_strand_id
1 'polypeptide(L)'
;MIANAAREFPVARQPGAARGNMEAMFSLIREVYAQADAAFAEARHGEVRRQKMAEIAAKCLEQFQQHSGIGIVLTIAPTWKEQAFSPMVKVQLKHILQEALANVQRHAAATRVAVSLAVEDTYTHICIEDDGCGFCLSRVLLQFLRPSFPRHGLPTMRDRARAVGGTFRIESSPGHGTRIVVRVPLSGSR
;
A
#
# COMPACT_ATOMS: atom_id res chain seq x y z
N MET A 1 -17.85 -49.74 -51.45
CA MET A 1 -18.34 -50.43 -50.23
C MET A 1 -17.08 -50.93 -49.53
N ILE A 2 -16.72 -50.55 -48.31
CA ILE A 2 -17.50 -50.55 -47.06
C ILE A 2 -16.95 -49.45 -46.10
N ALA A 3 -17.89 -48.86 -45.34
CA ALA A 3 -17.82 -47.91 -44.21
C ALA A 3 -16.57 -47.96 -43.30
N ASN A 4 -15.96 -46.84 -42.89
CA ASN A 4 -16.37 -45.80 -41.92
C ASN A 4 -16.40 -46.29 -40.45
N ALA A 5 -15.45 -45.80 -39.63
CA ALA A 5 -15.57 -45.65 -38.18
C ALA A 5 -14.53 -44.64 -37.66
N ALA A 6 -14.85 -43.35 -37.78
CA ALA A 6 -14.19 -42.29 -37.02
C ALA A 6 -14.59 -42.41 -35.53
N ARG A 7 -13.60 -42.49 -34.63
CA ARG A 7 -13.81 -42.29 -33.19
C ARG A 7 -13.41 -40.87 -32.84
N GLU A 8 -14.39 -39.98 -32.72
CA GLU A 8 -14.24 -38.67 -32.10
C GLU A 8 -14.14 -38.84 -30.57
N PHE A 9 -13.08 -38.31 -29.97
CA PHE A 9 -13.01 -38.06 -28.53
C PHE A 9 -13.29 -36.56 -28.29
N PRO A 10 -14.36 -36.20 -27.57
CA PRO A 10 -14.63 -34.80 -27.28
C PRO A 10 -13.69 -34.31 -26.18
N VAL A 11 -12.74 -33.45 -26.53
CA VAL A 11 -12.03 -32.63 -25.53
C VAL A 11 -12.99 -31.52 -25.11
N ALA A 12 -13.81 -31.80 -24.10
CA ALA A 12 -14.57 -30.77 -23.41
C ALA A 12 -13.58 -29.85 -22.66
N ARG A 13 -13.30 -28.67 -23.21
CA ARG A 13 -12.68 -27.58 -22.44
C ARG A 13 -13.69 -27.12 -21.38
N GLN A 14 -13.53 -27.62 -20.15
CA GLN A 14 -14.29 -27.14 -19.00
C GLN A 14 -13.79 -25.74 -18.59
N PRO A 15 -14.58 -24.66 -18.70
CA PRO A 15 -14.16 -23.30 -18.37
C PRO A 15 -14.01 -23.03 -16.86
N GLY A 16 -14.42 -23.97 -15.99
CA GLY A 16 -14.43 -23.81 -14.53
C GLY A 16 -13.13 -24.21 -13.83
N ALA A 17 -12.40 -25.20 -14.36
CA ALA A 17 -11.19 -25.73 -13.71
C ALA A 17 -10.03 -24.73 -13.70
N ALA A 18 -9.89 -23.93 -14.76
CA ALA A 18 -8.85 -22.88 -14.83
C ALA A 18 -9.09 -21.75 -13.81
N ARG A 19 -10.36 -21.45 -13.50
CA ARG A 19 -10.73 -20.39 -12.55
C ARG A 19 -10.57 -20.86 -11.11
N GLY A 20 -10.99 -22.09 -10.80
CA GLY A 20 -10.77 -22.72 -9.49
C GLY A 20 -9.28 -22.92 -9.18
N ASN A 21 -8.48 -23.33 -10.17
CA ASN A 21 -7.03 -23.46 -10.00
C ASN A 21 -6.34 -22.10 -9.79
N MET A 22 -6.84 -21.03 -10.41
CA MET A 22 -6.30 -19.68 -10.25
C MET A 22 -6.65 -19.07 -8.89
N GLU A 23 -7.87 -19.27 -8.39
CA GLU A 23 -8.27 -18.85 -7.03
C GLU A 23 -7.50 -19.63 -5.95
N ALA A 24 -7.31 -20.93 -6.12
CA ALA A 24 -6.47 -21.75 -5.24
C ALA A 24 -5.00 -21.28 -5.26
N MET A 25 -4.47 -20.95 -6.44
CA MET A 25 -3.10 -20.45 -6.59
C MET A 25 -2.93 -19.06 -5.95
N PHE A 26 -3.89 -18.16 -6.09
CA PHE A 26 -3.86 -16.85 -5.42
C PHE A 26 -4.03 -16.97 -3.89
N SER A 27 -4.83 -17.93 -3.41
CA SER A 27 -4.92 -18.22 -1.98
C SER A 27 -3.59 -18.74 -1.44
N LEU A 28 -2.94 -19.65 -2.16
CA LEU A 28 -1.64 -20.18 -1.77
C LEU A 28 -0.55 -19.10 -1.79
N ILE A 29 -0.56 -18.22 -2.80
CA ILE A 29 0.35 -17.06 -2.87
C ILE A 29 0.08 -16.13 -1.67
N ARG A 30 -1.18 -15.85 -1.32
CA ARG A 30 -1.50 -15.03 -0.14
C ARG A 30 -1.08 -15.69 1.16
N GLU A 31 -1.22 -16.99 1.29
CA GLU A 31 -0.79 -17.78 2.45
C GLU A 31 0.74 -17.71 2.59
N VAL A 32 1.46 -17.95 1.50
CA VAL A 32 2.93 -17.85 1.44
C VAL A 32 3.39 -16.43 1.71
N TYR A 33 2.69 -15.41 1.20
CA TYR A 33 2.95 -14.00 1.51
C TYR A 33 2.65 -13.66 2.97
N ALA A 34 1.58 -14.19 3.56
CA ALA A 34 1.22 -13.94 4.96
C ALA A 34 2.20 -14.64 5.93
N GLN A 35 2.64 -15.86 5.59
CA GLN A 35 3.67 -16.59 6.33
C GLN A 35 5.04 -15.92 6.19
N ALA A 36 5.37 -15.44 4.99
CA ALA A 36 6.56 -14.62 4.78
C ALA A 36 6.46 -13.31 5.58
N ASP A 37 5.33 -12.60 5.53
CA ASP A 37 5.11 -11.38 6.30
C ASP A 37 5.23 -11.62 7.81
N ALA A 38 4.75 -12.75 8.33
CA ALA A 38 4.87 -13.11 9.75
C ALA A 38 6.32 -13.43 10.15
N ALA A 39 7.01 -14.28 9.39
CA ALA A 39 8.41 -14.65 9.65
C ALA A 39 9.38 -13.48 9.43
N PHE A 40 9.13 -12.64 8.42
CA PHE A 40 9.89 -11.42 8.18
C PHE A 40 9.55 -10.32 9.17
N ALA A 41 8.31 -10.25 9.69
CA ALA A 41 7.97 -9.36 10.79
C ALA A 41 8.82 -9.73 12.01
N GLU A 42 8.89 -11.01 12.39
CA GLU A 42 9.67 -11.49 13.53
C GLU A 42 11.18 -11.16 13.44
N ALA A 43 11.80 -11.36 12.27
CA ALA A 43 13.21 -11.03 12.05
C ALA A 43 13.48 -9.51 11.91
N ARG A 44 12.57 -8.73 11.31
CA ARG A 44 12.72 -7.27 11.15
C ARG A 44 12.28 -6.47 12.38
N HIS A 45 11.52 -7.07 13.31
CA HIS A 45 11.01 -6.40 14.51
C HIS A 45 12.14 -5.88 15.41
N GLY A 46 13.30 -6.54 15.47
CA GLY A 46 14.47 -6.08 16.22
C GLY A 46 15.11 -4.81 15.65
N GLU A 47 15.12 -4.66 14.34
CA GLU A 47 15.75 -3.53 13.64
C GLU A 47 14.81 -2.32 13.53
N VAL A 48 13.52 -2.55 13.22
CA VAL A 48 12.49 -1.51 13.25
C VAL A 48 12.26 -0.99 14.66
N ARG A 49 12.49 -1.81 15.72
CA ARG A 49 12.38 -1.37 17.13
C ARG A 49 13.28 -0.17 17.44
N ARG A 50 14.52 -0.19 16.95
CA ARG A 50 15.54 0.84 17.22
C ARG A 50 15.43 2.05 16.29
N GLN A 51 14.91 1.85 15.07
CA GLN A 51 14.82 2.91 14.07
C GLN A 51 13.74 3.92 14.39
N LYS A 52 14.07 5.18 14.12
CA LYS A 52 13.16 6.31 14.17
C LYS A 52 12.23 6.30 12.95
N MET A 53 11.00 6.79 13.07
CA MET A 53 10.07 6.88 11.95
C MET A 53 10.61 7.79 10.85
N ALA A 54 11.32 8.87 11.19
CA ALA A 54 12.01 9.71 10.21
C ALA A 54 13.05 8.93 9.38
N GLU A 55 13.82 8.06 10.03
CA GLU A 55 14.81 7.19 9.36
C GLU A 55 14.12 6.15 8.46
N ILE A 56 13.00 5.59 8.92
CA ILE A 56 12.20 4.66 8.12
C ILE A 56 11.67 5.36 6.87
N ALA A 57 11.17 6.59 6.99
CA ALA A 57 10.67 7.37 5.87
C ALA A 57 11.78 7.71 4.86
N ALA A 58 12.93 8.18 5.35
CA ALA A 58 14.11 8.45 4.53
C ALA A 58 14.54 7.21 3.72
N LYS A 59 14.69 6.07 4.39
CA LYS A 59 15.06 4.80 3.71
C LYS A 59 14.05 4.37 2.66
N CYS A 60 12.75 4.53 2.92
CA CYS A 60 11.73 4.19 1.93
C CYS A 60 11.82 5.09 0.69
N LEU A 61 12.05 6.39 0.88
CA LEU A 61 12.21 7.35 -0.20
C LEU A 61 13.48 7.12 -1.01
N GLU A 62 14.61 6.89 -0.35
CA GLU A 62 15.88 6.56 -1.01
C GLU A 62 15.76 5.31 -1.88
N GLN A 63 15.16 4.24 -1.32
CA GLN A 63 14.88 3.01 -2.07
C GLN A 63 13.94 3.27 -3.25
N PHE A 64 12.89 4.07 -3.06
CA PHE A 64 11.98 4.42 -4.15
C PHE A 64 12.69 5.21 -5.26
N GLN A 65 13.53 6.19 -4.91
CA GLN A 65 14.25 7.01 -5.89
C GLN A 65 15.17 6.17 -6.76
N GLN A 66 15.91 5.24 -6.16
CA GLN A 66 16.83 4.34 -6.87
C GLN A 66 16.16 3.51 -7.97
N HIS A 67 14.89 3.12 -7.78
CA HIS A 67 14.17 2.25 -8.70
C HIS A 67 13.20 2.98 -9.63
N SER A 68 12.86 4.23 -9.34
CA SER A 68 11.86 5.00 -10.10
C SER A 68 12.45 6.14 -10.93
N GLY A 69 13.59 6.72 -10.51
CA GLY A 69 14.10 7.97 -11.08
C GLY A 69 13.25 9.22 -10.77
N ILE A 70 12.21 9.10 -9.94
CA ILE A 70 11.33 10.20 -9.52
C ILE A 70 12.00 10.98 -8.40
N GLY A 71 11.96 12.32 -8.45
CA GLY A 71 12.53 13.18 -7.42
C GLY A 71 11.87 12.98 -6.06
N ILE A 72 12.65 12.95 -4.98
CA ILE A 72 12.14 12.82 -3.61
C ILE A 72 12.36 14.09 -2.81
N VAL A 73 11.40 14.41 -1.95
CA VAL A 73 11.54 15.45 -0.92
C VAL A 73 11.08 14.85 0.41
N LEU A 74 11.93 14.94 1.44
CA LEU A 74 11.55 14.65 2.81
C LEU A 74 11.61 15.93 3.64
N THR A 75 10.49 16.31 4.22
CA THR A 75 10.39 17.47 5.11
C THR A 75 10.04 17.01 6.52
N ILE A 76 10.89 17.34 7.48
CA ILE A 76 10.63 17.09 8.90
C ILE A 76 10.34 18.44 9.54
N ALA A 77 9.09 18.65 9.95
CA ALA A 77 8.69 19.91 10.57
C ALA A 77 9.43 20.11 11.90
N PRO A 78 9.71 21.36 12.33
CA PRO A 78 10.29 21.61 13.65
C PRO A 78 9.44 21.10 14.82
N THR A 79 8.12 20.95 14.61
CA THR A 79 7.21 20.35 15.59
C THR A 79 7.38 18.85 15.70
N TRP A 80 8.03 18.20 14.73
CA TRP A 80 8.33 16.78 14.79
C TRP A 80 9.25 16.49 15.96
N LYS A 81 8.72 15.74 16.91
CA LYS A 81 9.51 15.10 17.95
C LYS A 81 9.45 13.62 17.66
N GLU A 82 10.60 12.98 17.62
CA GLU A 82 10.62 11.53 17.44
C GLU A 82 9.95 10.89 18.65
N GLN A 83 8.72 10.43 18.45
CA GLN A 83 7.91 9.84 19.50
C GLN A 83 8.29 8.37 19.70
N ALA A 84 8.00 7.84 20.88
CA ALA A 84 8.02 6.41 21.12
C ALA A 84 6.82 5.75 20.42
N PHE A 85 6.86 5.68 19.09
CA PHE A 85 5.94 4.85 18.33
C PHE A 85 6.18 3.40 18.72
N SER A 86 5.09 2.70 19.04
CA SER A 86 5.19 1.26 19.23
C SER A 86 5.72 0.62 17.92
N PRO A 87 6.41 -0.53 18.00
CA PRO A 87 6.88 -1.22 16.80
C PRO A 87 5.76 -1.48 15.79
N MET A 88 4.56 -1.79 16.28
CA MET A 88 3.37 -2.00 15.46
C MET A 88 2.98 -0.74 14.68
N VAL A 89 3.00 0.44 15.31
CA VAL A 89 2.71 1.71 14.63
C VAL A 89 3.71 1.97 13.52
N LYS A 90 5.02 1.81 13.80
CA LYS A 90 6.08 2.00 12.81
C LYS A 90 5.92 1.08 11.59
N VAL A 91 5.58 -0.19 11.82
CA VAL A 91 5.34 -1.15 10.73
C VAL A 91 4.15 -0.75 9.87
N GLN A 92 3.01 -0.35 10.47
CA GLN A 92 1.85 0.04 9.68
C GLN A 92 2.09 1.34 8.90
N LEU A 93 2.73 2.34 9.51
CA LEU A 93 3.09 3.59 8.83
C LEU A 93 4.08 3.35 7.67
N LYS A 94 5.07 2.48 7.87
CA LYS A 94 5.98 2.06 6.80
C LYS A 94 5.22 1.44 5.64
N HIS A 95 4.30 0.50 5.89
CA HIS A 95 3.53 -0.13 4.82
C HIS A 95 2.62 0.86 4.08
N ILE A 96 2.03 1.83 4.78
CA ILE A 96 1.27 2.90 4.13
C ILE A 96 2.17 3.73 3.22
N LEU A 97 3.36 4.13 3.70
CA LEU A 97 4.32 4.88 2.90
C LEU A 97 4.77 4.09 1.65
N GLN A 98 5.11 2.81 1.83
CA GLN A 98 5.55 1.96 0.72
C GLN A 98 4.44 1.76 -0.32
N GLU A 99 3.20 1.55 0.10
CA GLU A 99 2.07 1.41 -0.83
C GLU A 99 1.77 2.72 -1.55
N ALA A 100 1.86 3.86 -0.87
CA ALA A 100 1.72 5.17 -1.49
C ALA A 100 2.79 5.40 -2.56
N LEU A 101 4.07 5.16 -2.24
CA LEU A 101 5.18 5.26 -3.20
C LEU A 101 5.01 4.30 -4.38
N ALA A 102 4.53 3.08 -4.13
CA ALA A 102 4.26 2.13 -5.19
C ALA A 102 3.11 2.58 -6.10
N ASN A 103 2.10 3.26 -5.56
CA ASN A 103 1.05 3.89 -6.37
C ASN A 103 1.59 5.03 -7.24
N VAL A 104 2.50 5.85 -6.71
CA VAL A 104 3.18 6.90 -7.49
C VAL A 104 3.92 6.27 -8.67
N GLN A 105 4.74 5.25 -8.41
CA GLN A 105 5.52 4.56 -9.45
C GLN A 105 4.65 3.95 -10.54
N ARG A 106 3.53 3.30 -10.16
CA ARG A 106 2.69 2.56 -11.11
C ARG A 106 1.68 3.41 -11.85
N HIS A 107 1.25 4.53 -11.27
CA HIS A 107 0.03 5.22 -11.72
C HIS A 107 0.17 6.72 -11.92
N ALA A 108 1.08 7.41 -11.22
CA ALA A 108 1.02 8.86 -11.16
C ALA A 108 1.67 9.56 -12.37
N ALA A 109 2.61 8.92 -13.08
CA ALA A 109 3.45 9.62 -14.06
C ALA A 109 4.05 10.93 -13.48
N ALA A 110 4.38 10.90 -12.18
CA ALA A 110 4.88 12.03 -11.41
C ALA A 110 6.36 12.26 -11.69
N THR A 111 6.79 13.52 -11.57
CA THR A 111 8.21 13.89 -11.59
C THR A 111 8.79 14.01 -10.18
N ARG A 112 7.93 14.16 -9.17
CA ARG A 112 8.32 14.31 -7.78
C ARG A 112 7.30 13.72 -6.82
N VAL A 113 7.81 13.16 -5.72
CA VAL A 113 7.03 12.85 -4.51
C VAL A 113 7.64 13.55 -3.30
N ALA A 114 6.78 14.12 -2.45
CA ALA A 114 7.13 14.77 -1.21
C ALA A 114 6.49 14.02 -0.03
N VAL A 115 7.27 13.81 1.02
CA VAL A 115 6.78 13.29 2.30
C VAL A 115 7.07 14.31 3.37
N SER A 116 6.06 14.68 4.15
CA SER A 116 6.23 15.54 5.32
C SER A 116 5.80 14.84 6.60
N LEU A 117 6.61 15.06 7.64
CA LEU A 117 6.43 14.54 8.98
C LEU A 117 6.24 15.73 9.93
N ALA A 118 5.09 15.80 10.59
CA ALA A 118 4.77 16.84 11.54
C ALA A 118 4.03 16.28 12.77
N VAL A 119 4.01 17.07 13.83
CA VAL A 119 3.09 16.87 14.96
C VAL A 119 2.21 18.10 15.06
N GLU A 120 0.90 17.87 15.12
CA GLU A 120 -0.13 18.88 15.31
C GLU A 120 -1.06 18.40 16.44
N ASP A 121 -1.23 19.23 17.46
CA ASP A 121 -1.96 18.89 18.70
C ASP A 121 -1.48 17.56 19.32
N THR A 122 -2.39 16.58 19.44
CA THR A 122 -2.15 15.24 19.97
C THR A 122 -1.95 14.20 18.87
N TYR A 123 -1.69 14.62 17.62
CA TYR A 123 -1.56 13.73 16.48
C TYR A 123 -0.23 13.90 15.74
N THR A 124 0.37 12.77 15.38
CA THR A 124 1.38 12.68 14.34
C THR A 124 0.71 12.78 12.98
N HIS A 125 1.23 13.65 12.12
CA HIS A 125 0.77 13.85 10.75
C HIS A 125 1.86 13.39 9.77
N ILE A 126 1.51 12.46 8.89
CA ILE A 126 2.34 12.03 7.77
C ILE A 126 1.59 12.36 6.50
N CYS A 127 2.14 13.26 5.69
CA CYS A 127 1.57 13.66 4.42
C CYS A 127 2.48 13.19 3.29
N ILE A 128 1.89 12.58 2.25
CA ILE A 128 2.56 12.05 1.08
C ILE A 128 1.89 12.67 -0.14
N GLU A 129 2.65 13.41 -0.94
CA GLU A 129 2.15 14.22 -2.06
C GLU A 129 2.95 13.94 -3.32
N ASP A 130 2.29 13.62 -4.43
CA ASP A 130 2.91 13.56 -5.75
C ASP A 130 2.37 14.64 -6.67
N ASP A 131 3.18 15.02 -7.67
CA ASP A 131 2.82 16.00 -8.71
C ASP A 131 2.29 15.34 -10.00
N GLY A 132 1.79 14.12 -9.90
CA GLY A 132 1.38 13.33 -11.04
C GLY A 132 0.03 13.70 -11.63
N CYS A 133 -0.47 12.81 -12.48
CA CYS A 133 -1.72 12.97 -13.24
C CYS A 133 -2.97 12.93 -12.36
N GLY A 134 -2.88 12.50 -11.09
CA GLY A 134 -4.02 12.33 -10.20
C GLY A 134 -5.11 11.41 -10.77
N PHE A 135 -6.23 11.31 -10.06
CA PHE A 135 -7.37 10.50 -10.50
C PHE A 135 -8.69 10.99 -9.91
N CYS A 136 -9.79 10.58 -10.52
CA CYS A 136 -11.12 10.84 -9.98
C CYS A 136 -11.39 9.91 -8.78
N LEU A 137 -11.20 10.42 -7.56
CA LEU A 137 -11.32 9.62 -6.33
C LEU A 137 -12.69 8.95 -6.19
N SER A 138 -13.79 9.67 -6.48
CA SER A 138 -15.15 9.12 -6.41
C SER A 138 -15.33 7.91 -7.33
N ARG A 139 -14.78 7.95 -8.55
CA ARG A 139 -14.82 6.84 -9.51
C ARG A 139 -14.04 5.62 -9.01
N VAL A 140 -12.91 5.81 -8.33
CA VAL A 140 -12.14 4.72 -7.73
C VAL A 140 -12.87 4.13 -6.52
N LEU A 141 -13.43 4.96 -5.65
CA LEU A 141 -14.20 4.50 -4.49
C LEU A 141 -15.43 3.66 -4.88
N LEU A 142 -16.12 4.03 -5.97
CA LEU A 142 -17.24 3.26 -6.50
C LEU A 142 -16.83 1.86 -6.99
N GLN A 143 -15.60 1.68 -7.47
CA GLN A 143 -15.11 0.37 -7.89
C GLN A 143 -14.94 -0.58 -6.70
N PHE A 144 -14.52 -0.07 -5.54
CA PHE A 144 -14.37 -0.85 -4.31
C PHE A 144 -15.71 -1.34 -3.70
N LEU A 145 -16.85 -0.83 -4.18
CA LEU A 145 -18.17 -1.35 -3.78
C LEU A 145 -18.53 -2.65 -4.49
N ARG A 146 -17.85 -2.99 -5.60
CA ARG A 146 -18.11 -4.23 -6.33
C ARG A 146 -17.50 -5.42 -5.59
N PRO A 147 -18.25 -6.50 -5.32
CA PRO A 147 -17.76 -7.65 -4.54
C PRO A 147 -16.50 -8.30 -5.11
N SER A 148 -16.38 -8.33 -6.43
CA SER A 148 -15.26 -8.96 -7.15
C SER A 148 -14.04 -8.04 -7.31
N PHE A 149 -14.11 -6.78 -6.87
CA PHE A 149 -12.99 -5.86 -7.04
C PHE A 149 -11.93 -6.09 -5.95
N PRO A 150 -10.65 -6.24 -6.31
CA PRO A 150 -9.59 -6.42 -5.33
C PRO A 150 -9.52 -5.25 -4.34
N ARG A 151 -9.56 -5.54 -3.03
CA ARG A 151 -9.41 -4.54 -1.96
C ARG A 151 -7.94 -4.30 -1.60
N HIS A 152 -7.09 -4.02 -2.60
CA HIS A 152 -5.69 -3.64 -2.41
C HIS A 152 -5.47 -2.14 -2.65
N GLY A 153 -4.35 -1.59 -2.18
CA GLY A 153 -4.04 -0.17 -2.31
C GLY A 153 -4.74 0.70 -1.27
N LEU A 154 -5.59 1.63 -1.73
CA LEU A 154 -6.24 2.63 -0.86
C LEU A 154 -7.04 2.00 0.31
N PRO A 155 -7.84 0.93 0.12
CA PRO A 155 -8.56 0.31 1.23
C PRO A 155 -7.60 -0.25 2.28
N THR A 156 -6.54 -0.92 1.85
CA THR A 156 -5.52 -1.48 2.76
C THR A 156 -4.80 -0.39 3.53
N MET A 157 -4.40 0.72 2.89
CA MET A 157 -3.78 1.84 3.60
C MET A 157 -4.70 2.44 4.67
N ARG A 158 -5.99 2.58 4.35
CA ARG A 158 -7.01 3.04 5.31
C ARG A 158 -7.17 2.07 6.49
N ASP A 159 -7.21 0.77 6.21
CA ASP A 159 -7.38 -0.26 7.25
C ASP A 159 -6.13 -0.33 8.16
N ARG A 160 -4.93 -0.17 7.59
CA ARG A 160 -3.67 -0.08 8.36
C ARG A 160 -3.63 1.15 9.27
N ALA A 161 -4.09 2.31 8.80
CA ALA A 161 -4.18 3.50 9.62
C ALA A 161 -5.16 3.30 10.78
N ARG A 162 -6.33 2.69 10.52
CA ARG A 162 -7.32 2.37 11.56
C ARG A 162 -6.81 1.36 12.57
N ALA A 163 -6.04 0.36 12.15
CA ALA A 163 -5.47 -0.66 13.04
C ALA A 163 -4.55 -0.08 14.12
N VAL A 164 -4.04 1.14 13.94
CA VAL A 164 -3.20 1.85 14.91
C VAL A 164 -3.92 3.04 15.56
N GLY A 165 -5.26 3.06 15.50
CA GLY A 165 -6.09 4.13 16.06
C GLY A 165 -6.02 5.45 15.28
N GLY A 166 -5.47 5.42 14.07
CA GLY A 166 -5.29 6.58 13.21
C GLY A 166 -6.43 6.82 12.23
N THR A 167 -6.28 7.90 11.45
CA THR A 167 -7.15 8.27 10.35
C THR A 167 -6.36 8.34 9.05
N PHE A 168 -7.06 8.15 7.93
CA PHE A 168 -6.52 8.20 6.59
C PHE A 168 -7.44 9.07 5.74
N ARG A 169 -6.87 10.08 5.09
CA ARG A 169 -7.53 10.95 4.10
C ARG A 169 -6.72 10.93 2.83
N ILE A 170 -7.41 10.96 1.70
CA ILE A 170 -6.80 11.07 0.38
C ILE A 170 -7.54 12.13 -0.41
N GLU A 171 -6.79 12.91 -1.16
CA GLU A 171 -7.25 13.92 -2.09
C GLU A 171 -6.57 13.65 -3.42
N SER A 172 -7.36 13.60 -4.48
CA SER A 172 -6.84 13.51 -5.82
C SER A 172 -7.89 14.00 -6.80
N SER A 173 -7.41 14.69 -7.83
CA SER A 173 -8.20 15.07 -8.99
C SER A 173 -7.33 14.99 -10.23
N PRO A 174 -7.91 14.68 -11.41
CA PRO A 174 -7.15 14.65 -12.65
C PRO A 174 -6.36 15.95 -12.88
N GLY A 175 -5.07 15.82 -13.18
CA GLY A 175 -4.13 16.92 -13.41
C GLY A 175 -3.54 17.59 -12.16
N HIS A 176 -3.90 17.14 -10.94
CA HIS A 176 -3.51 17.81 -9.70
C HIS A 176 -2.77 16.88 -8.71
N GLY A 177 -2.26 15.75 -9.17
CA GLY A 177 -1.54 14.79 -8.34
C GLY A 177 -2.42 14.08 -7.31
N THR A 178 -1.76 13.52 -6.30
CA THR A 178 -2.40 12.85 -5.18
C THR A 178 -1.78 13.32 -3.87
N ARG A 179 -2.62 13.55 -2.87
CA ARG A 179 -2.23 13.85 -1.50
C ARG A 179 -2.86 12.84 -0.55
N ILE A 180 -2.02 12.15 0.22
CA ILE A 180 -2.43 11.23 1.28
C ILE A 180 -2.03 11.83 2.62
N VAL A 181 -2.96 11.88 3.56
CA VAL A 181 -2.73 12.34 4.94
C VAL A 181 -3.09 11.21 5.90
N VAL A 182 -2.12 10.80 6.70
CA VAL A 182 -2.27 9.83 7.78
C VAL A 182 -2.09 10.56 9.10
N ARG A 183 -3.07 10.43 10.00
CA ARG A 183 -2.96 10.97 11.37
C ARG A 183 -2.96 9.82 12.36
N VAL A 184 -1.97 9.76 13.25
CA VAL A 184 -1.89 8.74 14.31
C VAL A 184 -1.84 9.45 15.66
N PRO A 185 -2.64 9.05 16.66
CA PRO A 185 -2.57 9.63 17.99
C PRO A 185 -1.17 9.47 18.58
N LEU A 186 -0.68 10.51 19.24
CA LEU A 186 0.48 10.42 20.11
C LEU A 186 0.14 9.46 21.25
N SER A 187 0.97 8.43 21.46
CA SER A 187 0.85 7.49 22.57
C SER A 187 0.70 8.28 23.88
N GLY A 188 -0.52 8.36 24.43
CA GLY A 188 -0.84 9.20 25.59
C GLY A 188 -2.20 9.91 25.54
N SER A 189 -2.93 9.86 24.41
CA SER A 189 -4.33 10.31 24.35
C SER A 189 -5.30 9.14 24.59
N ARG A 190 -5.41 8.73 25.86
CA ARG A 190 -6.62 8.10 26.39
C ARG A 190 -7.19 9.01 27.46
#